data_AF-A0A538CNI8-F1
#
_entry.id   AF-A0A538CNI8-F1
#
_cell.length_a   1.000
_cell.length_b   1.000
_cell.length_c   1.000
_cell.angle_alpha   90.00
_cell.angle_beta   90.00
_cell.angle_gamma   90.00
#
_symmetry.space_group_name_H-M   'P 1'
#
loop_
_entity.id
_entity.type
_entity.pdbx_description
1 polymer ?
#
loop_
_entity_poly.entity_id
_entity_poly.type
_entity_poly.pdbx_seq_one_letter_code
_entity_poly.pdbx_strand_id
1 'polypeptide(L)' 'MIRRRVVVHGHVQGVFFRDSVHRLAQQHGASGWIANRWDGT' A
#
# COMPACT_ATOMS: atom_id res chain seq x y z
N MET A 1 -9.81 16.92 -5.62
CA MET A 1 -8.83 15.83 -5.38
C MET A 1 -9.23 15.12 -4.10
N ILE A 2 -9.21 13.78 -4.05
CA ILE A 2 -9.54 13.02 -2.83
C ILE A 2 -8.27 12.37 -2.27
N ARG A 3 -8.07 12.46 -0.96
CA ARG A 3 -6.98 11.80 -0.22
C ARG A 3 -7.56 10.83 0.79
N ARG A 4 -7.00 9.63 0.89
CA ARG A 4 -7.42 8.59 1.83
C ARG A 4 -6.20 7.96 2.51
N ARG A 5 -6.36 7.63 3.79
CA ARG A 5 -5.42 6.79 4.53
C ARG A 5 -6.06 5.41 4.67
N VAL A 6 -5.35 4.38 4.24
CA VAL A 6 -5.80 2.98 4.28
C VAL A 6 -4.85 2.20 5.20
N VAL A 7 -5.40 1.25 5.96
CA VAL A 7 -4.64 0.28 6.76
C VAL A 7 -5.15 -1.10 6.38
N VAL A 8 -4.24 -2.00 6.02
CA VAL A 8 -4.59 -3.36 5.55
C VAL A 8 -4.13 -4.34 6.61
N HIS A 9 -4.95 -5.36 6.87
CA HIS A 9 -4.65 -6.39 7.88
C HIS A 9 -4.64 -7.78 7.21
N GLY A 10 -3.98 -8.73 7.85
CA GLY A 10 -3.87 -10.12 7.39
C GLY A 10 -2.47 -10.46 6.89
N HIS A 11 -2.36 -11.42 5.98
CA HIS A 11 -1.07 -11.84 5.44
C HIS A 11 -0.60 -10.90 4.33
N VAL A 12 -0.07 -9.74 4.71
CA VAL A 12 0.30 -8.63 3.79
C VAL A 12 1.79 -8.29 3.80
N GLN A 13 2.55 -8.81 4.76
CA GLN A 13 4.00 -8.60 4.85
C GLN A 13 4.76 -9.83 4.36
N GLY A 14 5.91 -9.62 3.70
CA GLY A 14 6.70 -10.71 3.10
C GLY A 14 6.15 -11.26 1.78
N VAL A 15 5.05 -10.70 1.26
CA VAL A 15 4.33 -11.20 0.07
C VAL A 15 4.30 -10.21 -1.10
N PHE A 16 5.30 -9.32 -1.20
CA PHE A 16 5.40 -8.32 -2.27
C PHE A 16 4.21 -7.33 -2.38
N PHE A 17 3.38 -7.22 -1.33
CA PHE A 17 2.21 -6.34 -1.32
C PHE A 17 2.56 -4.89 -1.65
N ARG A 18 3.64 -4.36 -1.05
CA ARG A 18 4.10 -2.98 -1.28
C ARG A 18 4.45 -2.68 -2.73
N ASP A 19 5.15 -3.61 -3.38
CA ASP A 19 5.57 -3.47 -4.77
C ASP A 19 4.35 -3.48 -5.72
N SER A 20 3.42 -4.40 -5.48
CA SER A 20 2.16 -4.47 -6.22
C SER A 20 1.35 -3.17 -6.11
N VAL A 21 1.23 -2.61 -4.90
CA VAL A 21 0.54 -1.33 -4.68
C VAL A 21 1.26 -0.18 -5.38
N HIS A 22 2.59 -0.14 -5.33
CA HIS A 22 3.37 0.91 -6.01
C HIS A 22 3.15 0.89 -7.53
N ARG A 23 3.19 -0.29 -8.16
CA ARG A 23 2.90 -0.45 -9.59
C ARG A 23 1.47 -0.04 -9.95
N LEU A 24 0.48 -0.48 -9.18
CA LEU A 24 -0.92 -0.13 -9.40
C LEU A 24 -1.18 1.37 -9.20
N ALA A 25 -0.52 1.99 -8.21
CA ALA A 25 -0.63 3.43 -7.98
C ALA A 25 -0.16 4.21 -9.21
N GLN A 26 0.96 3.82 -9.83
CA GLN A 26 1.43 4.43 -11.08
C GLN A 26 0.42 4.20 -12.23
N GLN A 27 -0.08 2.98 -12.40
CA GLN A 27 -1.04 2.64 -13.46
C GLN A 27 -2.35 3.44 -13.36
N HIS A 28 -2.80 3.72 -12.13
CA HIS A 28 -4.05 4.45 -11.88
C HIS A 28 -3.84 5.94 -11.59
N GLY A 29 -2.61 6.47 -11.72
CA GLY A 29 -2.31 7.88 -11.46
C GLY A 29 -2.50 8.31 -10.00
N ALA A 30 -2.45 7.38 -9.05
CA ALA A 30 -2.52 7.67 -7.63
C ALA A 30 -1.14 8.05 -7.08
N SER A 31 -1.07 9.14 -6.31
CA SER A 31 0.15 9.60 -5.65
C SER A 31 0.09 9.37 -4.14
N GLY A 32 1.23 9.06 -3.53
CA GLY A 32 1.33 8.80 -2.09
C GLY A 32 2.49 7.89 -1.72
N TRP A 33 2.37 7.24 -0.56
CA TRP A 33 3.37 6.32 -0.01
C TRP A 33 2.70 5.08 0.57
N ILE A 34 3.47 4.00 0.68
CA ILE A 34 3.10 2.77 1.38
C ILE A 34 4.23 2.37 2.32
N ALA A 35 3.88 1.88 3.51
CA ALA A 35 4.85 1.40 4.49
C ALA A 35 4.28 0.18 5.23
N ASN A 36 5.14 -0.79 5.51
CA ASN A 36 4.83 -1.84 6.48
C ASN A 36 4.95 -1.26 7.89
N ARG A 37 4.07 -1.66 8.79
CA ARG A 37 4.15 -1.33 10.21
C ARG A 37 4.59 -2.53 11.04
N TRP A 38 5.19 -2.24 12.19
CA TRP A 38 5.68 -3.27 13.11
C TRP A 38 4.57 -4.15 13.69
N ASP A 39 3.32 -3.66 13.70
CA ASP A 39 2.12 -4.36 14.16
C ASP A 39 1.57 -5.39 13.16
N GLY A 40 2.26 -5.58 12.02
CA GLY A 40 1.87 -6.53 10.97
C GLY A 40 0.94 -5.95 9.91
N THR A 41 0.62 -4.65 9.97
CA THR A 41 -0.17 -3.93 8.94
C THR A 41 0.67 -3.30 7.83
#